data_AF-A0AA96SEP3-F1
#
_entry.id   AF-A0AA96SEP3-F1
#
_cell.length_a   1.000
_cell.length_b   1.000
_cell.length_c   1.000
_cell.angle_alpha   90.00
_cell.angle_beta   90.00
_cell.angle_gamma   90.00
#
_symmetry.space_group_name_H-M   'P 1'
#
loop_
_entity.id
_entity.type
_entity.pdbx_description
1 polymer ?
#
loop_
_entity_poly.entity_id
_entity_poly.type
_entity_poly.pdbx_seq_one_letter_code
_entity_poly.pdbx_strand_id
1 'polypeptide(L)'
;MPFTDEEAQSLLAVKGIGKTVLQRLQQMGLDDVATLAAADLDNVLEQGEKLTGSTCWKNSPQAKAAIAAAIEWAKQRFQTA
;
A
#
# COMPACT_ATOMS: atom_id res chain seq x y z
N MET A 1 -3.74 -10.02 -10.02
CA MET A 1 -5.22 -10.01 -10.05
C MET A 1 -5.64 -8.86 -9.16
N PRO A 2 -6.43 -7.88 -9.61
CA PRO A 2 -6.76 -6.73 -8.76
C PRO A 2 -7.42 -7.20 -7.46
N PHE A 3 -7.21 -6.44 -6.37
CA PHE A 3 -7.78 -6.72 -5.06
C PHE A 3 -9.26 -7.04 -5.19
N THR A 4 -9.70 -8.12 -4.55
CA THR A 4 -11.12 -8.39 -4.39
C THR A 4 -11.76 -7.34 -3.47
N ASP A 5 -13.08 -7.19 -3.52
CA ASP A 5 -13.79 -6.29 -2.60
C ASP A 5 -13.46 -6.59 -1.13
N GLU A 6 -13.36 -7.87 -0.75
CA GLU A 6 -13.00 -8.31 0.60
C GLU A 6 -11.57 -7.92 0.97
N GLU A 7 -10.62 -8.03 0.05
CA GLU A 7 -9.23 -7.64 0.23
C GLU A 7 -9.10 -6.12 0.37
N ALA A 8 -9.77 -5.36 -0.48
CA ALA A 8 -9.80 -3.91 -0.41
C ALA A 8 -10.44 -3.42 0.90
N GLN A 9 -11.54 -4.04 1.35
CA GLN A 9 -12.17 -3.71 2.63
C GLN A 9 -11.27 -4.08 3.82
N SER A 10 -10.61 -5.23 3.75
CA SER A 10 -9.67 -5.67 4.80
C SER A 10 -8.47 -4.73 4.89
N LEU A 11 -7.92 -4.29 3.75
CA LEU A 11 -6.82 -3.33 3.69
C LEU A 11 -7.25 -1.95 4.21
N LEU A 12 -8.49 -1.51 3.93
CA LEU A 12 -9.06 -0.26 4.49
C LEU A 12 -9.35 -0.34 6.00
N ALA A 13 -9.48 -1.55 6.56
CA ALA A 13 -9.62 -1.75 7.99
C ALA A 13 -8.28 -1.62 8.74
N VAL A 14 -7.15 -1.67 8.02
CA VAL A 14 -5.82 -1.46 8.60
C VAL A 14 -5.67 -0.01 9.07
N LYS A 15 -5.29 0.15 10.33
CA LYS A 15 -5.14 1.47 10.95
C LYS A 15 -4.14 2.34 10.18
N GLY A 16 -4.58 3.52 9.76
CA GLY A 16 -3.77 4.48 9.01
C GLY A 16 -3.86 4.33 7.49
N ILE A 17 -4.51 3.29 6.99
CA ILE A 17 -4.80 3.13 5.56
C ILE A 17 -6.19 3.68 5.27
N GLY A 18 -6.23 4.80 4.57
CA GLY A 18 -7.47 5.39 4.07
C GLY A 18 -7.70 5.09 2.59
N LYS A 19 -8.88 5.45 2.09
CA LYS A 19 -9.23 5.35 0.65
C LYS A 19 -8.18 6.00 -0.26
N THR A 20 -7.59 7.10 0.17
CA THR A 20 -6.52 7.78 -0.57
C THR A 20 -5.27 6.90 -0.70
N VAL A 21 -4.85 6.22 0.38
CA VAL A 21 -3.66 5.35 0.34
C VAL A 21 -3.92 4.18 -0.61
N LEU A 22 -5.09 3.55 -0.51
CA LEU A 22 -5.50 2.46 -1.40
C LEU A 22 -5.49 2.89 -2.88
N GLN A 23 -6.14 4.01 -3.20
CA GLN A 23 -6.16 4.53 -4.57
C GLN A 23 -4.76 4.83 -5.11
N ARG A 24 -3.86 5.32 -4.27
CA ARG A 24 -2.48 5.61 -4.67
C ARG A 24 -1.68 4.33 -4.91
N LEU A 25 -1.85 3.30 -4.08
CA LEU A 25 -1.26 1.98 -4.33
C LEU A 25 -1.74 1.42 -5.67
N GLN A 26 -3.03 1.52 -5.97
CA GLN A 26 -3.58 1.11 -7.27
C GLN A 26 -3.00 1.89 -8.45
N GLN A 27 -2.82 3.21 -8.30
CA GLN A 27 -2.18 4.05 -9.32
C GLN A 27 -0.70 3.70 -9.57
N MET A 28 -0.03 3.07 -8.59
CA MET A 28 1.33 2.56 -8.72
C MET A 28 1.38 1.14 -9.33
N GLY A 29 0.22 0.52 -9.61
CA GLY A 29 0.15 -0.88 -10.01
C GLY A 29 0.39 -1.86 -8.87
N LEU A 30 0.29 -1.40 -7.61
CA LEU A 30 0.29 -2.23 -6.41
C LEU A 30 -1.17 -2.57 -6.06
N ASP A 31 -1.90 -3.09 -7.05
CA ASP A 31 -3.33 -3.35 -6.98
C ASP A 31 -3.67 -4.81 -6.66
N ASP A 32 -2.68 -5.65 -6.36
CA ASP A 32 -2.88 -7.03 -5.94
C ASP A 32 -2.02 -7.42 -4.73
N VAL A 33 -2.46 -8.47 -4.02
CA VAL A 33 -1.83 -8.94 -2.79
C VAL A 33 -0.40 -9.43 -3.03
N ALA A 34 -0.13 -10.14 -4.13
CA ALA A 34 1.20 -10.70 -4.39
C ALA A 34 2.20 -9.59 -4.71
N THR A 35 1.82 -8.64 -5.57
CA THR A 35 2.64 -7.49 -5.93
C THR A 35 2.88 -6.58 -4.73
N LEU A 36 1.86 -6.32 -3.91
CA LEU A 36 2.02 -5.51 -2.69
C LEU A 36 2.86 -6.23 -1.62
N ALA A 37 2.73 -7.56 -1.48
CA ALA A 37 3.53 -8.35 -0.55
C ALA A 37 5.01 -8.41 -0.93
N ALA A 38 5.30 -8.39 -2.24
CA ALA A 38 6.65 -8.35 -2.80
C ALA A 38 7.25 -6.94 -2.85
N ALA A 39 6.46 -5.90 -2.58
CA ALA A 39 6.92 -4.52 -2.69
C ALA A 39 7.85 -4.12 -1.53
N ASP A 40 8.89 -3.36 -1.86
CA ASP A 40 9.79 -2.74 -0.89
C ASP A 40 9.26 -1.39 -0.40
N LEU A 41 9.25 -1.20 0.92
CA LEU A 41 8.74 0.02 1.56
C LEU A 41 9.34 1.30 0.95
N ASP A 42 10.67 1.38 0.85
CA ASP A 42 11.36 2.55 0.30
C ASP A 42 11.00 2.78 -1.17
N ASN A 43 10.93 1.72 -1.98
CA ASN A 43 10.54 1.82 -3.39
C ASN A 43 9.11 2.37 -3.54
N VAL A 44 8.15 1.88 -2.74
CA VAL A 44 6.77 2.39 -2.76
C VAL A 44 6.70 3.86 -2.32
N LEU A 45 7.49 4.26 -1.33
CA LEU A 45 7.56 5.66 -0.90
C LEU A 45 8.16 6.57 -1.97
N GLU A 46 9.20 6.11 -2.68
CA GLU A 46 9.79 6.83 -3.82
C GLU A 46 8.82 6.93 -5.01
N GLN A 47 8.06 5.88 -5.29
CA GLN A 47 6.99 5.93 -6.29
C GLN A 47 5.87 6.88 -5.87
N GLY A 48 5.50 6.92 -4.59
CA GLY A 48 4.57 7.89 -4.02
C GLY A 48 5.02 9.33 -4.17
N GLU A 49 6.31 9.60 -3.97
CA GLU A 49 6.90 10.91 -4.23
C GLU A 49 6.79 11.31 -5.69
N LYS A 50 7.18 10.41 -6.61
CA LYS A 50 7.09 10.65 -8.06
C LYS A 50 5.65 10.86 -8.53
N LEU A 51 4.71 10.07 -8.01
CA LEU A 51 3.29 10.12 -8.39
C LEU A 51 2.60 11.39 -7.89
N THR A 52 2.91 11.82 -6.67
CA THR A 52 2.31 13.03 -6.07
C THR A 52 3.08 14.31 -6.38
N GLY A 53 4.27 14.20 -6.98
CA GLY A 53 5.20 15.30 -7.20
C GLY A 53 5.66 15.96 -5.89
N SER A 54 5.55 15.26 -4.77
CA SER A 54 5.75 15.80 -3.42
C SER A 54 6.46 14.80 -2.52
N THR A 55 7.42 15.26 -1.73
CA THR A 55 8.14 14.41 -0.77
C THR A 55 7.31 14.06 0.48
N CYS A 56 6.02 14.42 0.50
CA CYS A 56 5.15 14.26 1.67
C CYS A 56 4.98 12.78 2.05
N TRP A 57 5.00 11.86 1.09
CA TRP A 57 4.98 10.42 1.37
C TRP A 57 6.28 9.95 2.01
N LYS A 58 7.43 10.32 1.42
CA LYS A 58 8.75 9.92 1.91
C LYS A 58 9.14 10.57 3.24
N ASN A 59 8.62 11.75 3.56
CA ASN A 59 8.95 12.46 4.80
C ASN A 59 7.88 12.33 5.89
N SER A 60 6.66 11.89 5.57
CA SER A 60 5.60 11.71 6.57
C SER A 60 5.76 10.39 7.31
N PRO A 61 5.91 10.40 8.64
CA PRO A 61 5.92 9.16 9.43
C PRO A 61 4.60 8.40 9.33
N GLN A 62 3.48 9.10 9.08
CA GLN A 62 2.17 8.48 8.87
C GLN A 62 2.11 7.73 7.54
N ALA A 63 2.67 8.30 6.47
CA ALA A 63 2.73 7.62 5.18
C ALA A 63 3.63 6.38 5.25
N LYS A 64 4.80 6.49 5.86
CA LYS A 64 5.69 5.33 6.10
C LYS A 64 4.98 4.22 6.86
N ALA A 65 4.29 4.56 7.94
CA ALA A 65 3.54 3.59 8.74
C ALA A 65 2.40 2.94 7.94
N ALA A 66 1.66 3.72 7.14
CA ALA A 66 0.57 3.20 6.30
C ALA A 66 1.08 2.23 5.23
N ILE A 67 2.17 2.55 4.53
CA ILE A 67 2.75 1.67 3.49
C ILE A 67 3.36 0.42 4.12
N ALA A 68 4.07 0.55 5.24
CA ALA A 68 4.61 -0.60 5.96
C ALA A 68 3.49 -1.55 6.40
N ALA A 69 2.39 -1.02 6.94
CA ALA A 69 1.22 -1.81 7.34
C ALA A 69 0.52 -2.45 6.13
N ALA A 70 0.47 -1.78 4.98
CA ALA A 70 -0.10 -2.33 3.74
C ALA A 70 0.70 -3.53 3.22
N ILE A 71 2.03 -3.41 3.19
CA ILE A 71 2.94 -4.48 2.79
C ILE A 71 2.85 -5.67 3.76
N GLU A 72 2.84 -5.40 5.07
CA GLU A 72 2.72 -6.45 6.08
C GLU A 72 1.38 -7.19 5.99
N TRP A 73 0.26 -6.46 5.84
CA TRP A 73 -1.05 -7.05 5.58
C TRP A 73 -1.04 -7.92 4.34
N ALA A 74 -0.43 -7.45 3.25
CA ALA A 74 -0.35 -8.21 2.00
C ALA A 74 0.48 -9.49 2.17
N LYS A 75 1.61 -9.44 2.89
CA LYS A 75 2.43 -10.61 3.21
C LYS A 75 1.65 -11.65 4.02
N GLN A 76 0.90 -11.21 5.03
CA GLN A 76 0.05 -12.11 5.82
C GLN A 76 -1.04 -12.75 4.94
N ARG A 77 -1.70 -11.95 4.11
CA ARG A 77 -2.76 -12.42 3.22
C ARG A 77 -2.22 -13.41 2.17
N PHE A 78 -1.04 -13.14 1.61
CA PHE A 78 -0.37 -13.99 0.62
C PHE A 78 0.05 -15.35 1.21
N GLN A 79 0.46 -15.39 2.48
CA GLN A 79 0.81 -16.65 3.16
C GLN A 79 -0.42 -17.50 3.52
N THR A 80 -1.61 -16.89 3.56
CA THR A 80 -2.87 -17.56 3.91
C THR A 80 -3.71 -17.91 2.68
N ALA A 81 -3.22 -17.61 1.47
CA ALA A 81 -3.90 -17.81 0.19
C ALA A 81 -3.43 -19.08 -0.54
#